data_AF-A0A631BFD9-F1
#
_entry.id   AF-A0A631BFD9-F1
#
_cell.length_a   1.000
_cell.length_b   1.000
_cell.length_c   1.000
_cell.angle_alpha   90.00
_cell.angle_beta   90.00
_cell.angle_gamma   90.00
#
_symmetry.space_group_name_H-M   'P 1'
#
loop_
_entity.id
_entity.type
_entity.pdbx_description
1 polymer ?
#
loop_
_entity_poly.entity_id
_entity_poly.type
_entity_poly.pdbx_seq_one_letter_code
_entity_poly.pdbx_strand_id
1 'polypeptide(L)'
;MRRTFKIMLIAGVIAAIGGVIYMAGEALWDKDNAVGPPASAPPPPSVPVAKALSRTLAPTAEFTGFLAAPETVELRSRVGGTLDAISVPEGRLVSRGQLLFQIDPRPFEVALDTAVAQLRQAEVLARQAQADFDRIQRLVASGAVSRKNADDVTATRNARQAQMQSAKAAVAAARLELSWPRITAPIAGRVDRILVTRGNLVSGGVAGNATLLTTIVSHNPMYVYFDIDEATWLKALRHTRSDKNPPVVNMGLTTDNGLPYQGVLDFMGNQMNRSTGTIRARAVIPDPDGMLSPGLFARISLPIGEPRETVLIDDLAVSADQGKNYVLIVGKENQVEYRPVELGQMVDGFRVVTQGVLPGEKIILKGLVRPGMTVAPRLVPMRQNVTDKQTATLTKADGDSAPKAVRQ
;
A
#
# COMPACT_ATOMS: atom_id res chain seq x y z
N MET A 1 -89.22 -24.95 -77.88
CA MET A 1 -88.50 -24.86 -79.17
C MET A 1 -87.24 -25.72 -79.07
N ARG A 2 -87.32 -27.04 -79.33
CA ARG A 2 -87.03 -27.77 -80.59
C ARG A 2 -85.64 -27.51 -81.21
N ARG A 3 -84.78 -28.55 -81.11
CA ARG A 3 -83.90 -29.20 -82.14
C ARG A 3 -82.60 -29.69 -81.45
N THR A 4 -81.98 -30.86 -81.67
CA THR A 4 -82.09 -32.05 -82.57
C THR A 4 -81.01 -33.04 -82.07
N PHE A 5 -81.28 -34.28 -81.68
CA PHE A 5 -81.39 -35.56 -82.43
C PHE A 5 -80.16 -36.03 -83.25
N LYS A 6 -79.76 -37.29 -82.98
CA LYS A 6 -78.72 -38.17 -83.60
C LYS A 6 -77.30 -37.87 -83.08
N ILE A 7 -76.61 -38.79 -82.40
CA ILE A 7 -76.00 -40.00 -82.96
C ILE A 7 -76.09 -41.16 -81.96
N MET A 8 -76.75 -42.23 -82.40
CA MET A 8 -76.80 -43.55 -81.77
C MET A 8 -76.26 -44.52 -82.82
N LEU A 9 -74.98 -44.87 -82.76
CA LEU A 9 -74.36 -46.04 -83.42
C LEU A 9 -72.84 -45.99 -83.17
N ILE A 10 -72.38 -46.74 -82.17
CA ILE A 10 -71.11 -47.50 -82.02
C ILE A 10 -71.18 -48.05 -80.57
N ALA A 11 -72.18 -48.92 -80.35
CA ALA A 11 -72.35 -49.69 -79.13
C ALA A 11 -72.22 -51.15 -79.56
N GLY A 12 -71.00 -51.68 -79.45
CA GLY A 12 -70.66 -53.02 -79.90
C GLY A 12 -69.23 -53.03 -80.41
N VAL A 13 -68.27 -53.17 -79.47
CA VAL A 13 -66.91 -53.75 -79.61
C VAL A 13 -66.00 -53.41 -78.40
N ILE A 14 -66.36 -52.48 -77.50
CA ILE A 14 -65.54 -52.15 -76.29
C ILE A 14 -66.00 -52.92 -75.03
N ALA A 15 -66.19 -54.23 -75.14
CA ALA A 15 -66.58 -55.09 -74.00
C ALA A 15 -65.73 -56.37 -73.88
N ALA A 16 -64.50 -56.35 -74.42
CA ALA A 16 -63.59 -57.51 -74.39
C ALA A 16 -62.14 -57.19 -73.97
N ILE A 17 -61.82 -55.96 -73.52
CA ILE A 17 -60.47 -55.58 -73.07
C ILE A 17 -60.43 -55.13 -71.58
N GLY A 18 -61.59 -54.94 -70.94
CA GLY A 18 -61.69 -54.50 -69.54
C GLY A 18 -61.51 -55.59 -68.45
N GLY A 19 -61.32 -56.85 -68.83
CA GLY A 19 -61.35 -58.00 -67.91
C GLY A 19 -60.01 -58.49 -67.36
N VAL A 20 -58.87 -57.92 -67.79
CA VAL A 20 -57.52 -58.45 -67.45
C VAL A 20 -56.71 -57.52 -66.52
N ILE A 21 -57.23 -56.34 -66.17
CA ILE A 21 -56.51 -55.36 -65.32
C ILE A 21 -56.92 -55.41 -63.83
N TYR A 22 -57.96 -56.17 -63.45
CA TYR A 22 -58.46 -56.17 -62.06
C TYR A 22 -57.87 -57.26 -61.14
N MET A 23 -56.97 -58.14 -61.63
CA MET A 23 -56.43 -59.28 -60.85
C MET A 23 -54.89 -59.28 -60.77
N ALA A 24 -54.27 -58.10 -60.69
CA ALA A 24 -52.81 -57.96 -60.50
C ALA A 24 -52.41 -56.81 -59.53
N GLY A 25 -53.36 -56.27 -58.76
CA GLY A 25 -53.18 -55.09 -57.93
C GLY A 25 -53.01 -55.30 -56.41
N GLU A 26 -53.09 -56.54 -55.90
CA GLU A 26 -53.08 -56.83 -54.45
C GLU A 26 -51.82 -57.57 -53.94
N ALA A 27 -50.69 -57.49 -54.65
CA ALA A 27 -49.45 -58.19 -54.26
C ALA A 27 -48.22 -57.29 -54.07
N LEU A 28 -48.39 -55.97 -53.90
CA LEU A 28 -47.26 -55.02 -53.74
C LEU A 28 -47.52 -53.91 -52.69
N TRP A 29 -48.26 -54.19 -51.62
CA TRP A 29 -48.52 -53.21 -50.55
C TRP A 29 -48.31 -53.80 -49.14
N ASP A 30 -47.22 -54.53 -48.94
CA ASP A 30 -46.83 -55.01 -47.60
C ASP A 30 -45.31 -54.93 -47.43
N LYS A 31 -44.81 -53.70 -47.37
CA LYS A 31 -43.46 -53.31 -46.93
C LYS A 31 -43.43 -51.80 -46.84
N ASP A 32 -43.70 -51.29 -45.64
CA ASP A 32 -43.13 -50.07 -45.05
C ASP A 32 -44.09 -49.52 -44.00
N ASN A 33 -43.99 -50.03 -42.78
CA ASN A 33 -44.33 -49.32 -41.53
C ASN A 33 -43.74 -50.10 -40.34
N ALA A 34 -42.40 -50.20 -40.32
CA ALA A 34 -41.68 -50.55 -39.11
C ALA A 34 -41.57 -49.31 -38.23
N VAL A 35 -42.33 -49.28 -37.14
CA VAL A 35 -42.16 -48.31 -36.04
C VAL A 35 -40.81 -48.60 -35.38
N GLY A 36 -39.84 -47.71 -35.62
CA GLY A 36 -38.55 -47.77 -34.92
C GLY A 36 -38.72 -47.50 -33.41
N PRO A 37 -37.91 -48.13 -32.54
CA PRO A 37 -37.95 -47.87 -31.11
C PRO A 37 -37.60 -46.40 -30.81
N PRO A 38 -38.14 -45.80 -29.72
CA PRO A 38 -37.90 -44.40 -29.40
C PRO A 38 -36.39 -44.15 -29.24
N ALA A 39 -35.91 -43.14 -29.97
CA ALA A 39 -34.53 -42.69 -29.86
C ALA A 39 -34.21 -42.36 -28.40
N SER A 40 -33.27 -43.11 -27.82
CA SER A 40 -32.67 -42.82 -26.53
C SER A 40 -32.20 -41.36 -26.52
N ALA A 41 -32.65 -40.59 -25.53
CA ALA A 41 -32.22 -39.21 -25.34
C ALA A 41 -30.68 -39.11 -25.44
N PRO A 42 -30.11 -38.09 -26.12
CA PRO A 42 -28.67 -37.93 -26.24
C PRO A 42 -28.02 -37.99 -24.84
N PRO A 43 -26.87 -38.68 -24.69
CA PRO A 43 -26.21 -38.77 -23.40
C PRO A 43 -25.93 -37.36 -22.86
N PRO A 44 -26.16 -37.12 -21.56
CA PRO A 44 -26.04 -35.79 -20.98
C PRO A 44 -24.63 -35.24 -21.20
N PRO A 45 -24.49 -33.97 -21.59
CA PRO A 45 -23.18 -33.38 -21.87
C PRO A 45 -22.30 -33.42 -20.61
N SER A 46 -21.07 -33.90 -20.76
CA SER A 46 -20.08 -33.92 -19.68
C SER A 46 -19.54 -32.51 -19.46
N VAL A 47 -19.75 -31.96 -18.27
CA VAL A 47 -19.29 -30.60 -17.93
C VAL A 47 -18.30 -30.61 -16.75
N PRO A 48 -17.23 -29.81 -16.79
CA PRO A 48 -16.34 -29.59 -15.66
C PRO A 48 -17.07 -28.84 -14.55
N VAL A 49 -17.09 -29.46 -13.37
CA VAL A 49 -17.74 -28.95 -12.16
C VAL A 49 -16.70 -28.85 -11.06
N ALA A 50 -16.69 -27.75 -10.32
CA ALA A 50 -15.85 -27.56 -9.15
C ALA A 50 -16.70 -27.28 -7.91
N LYS A 51 -16.18 -27.63 -6.73
CA LYS A 51 -16.83 -27.32 -5.46
C LYS A 51 -16.46 -25.91 -5.02
N ALA A 52 -17.47 -25.09 -4.72
CA ALA A 52 -17.30 -23.76 -4.15
C ALA A 52 -16.37 -23.82 -2.93
N LEU A 53 -15.26 -23.08 -2.99
CA LEU A 53 -14.29 -23.03 -1.88
C LEU A 53 -14.85 -22.10 -0.81
N SER A 54 -14.65 -22.44 0.45
CA SER A 54 -14.98 -21.56 1.57
C SER A 54 -13.71 -21.15 2.29
N ARG A 55 -13.53 -19.85 2.50
CA ARG A 55 -12.42 -19.29 3.28
C ARG A 55 -12.92 -18.17 4.17
N THR A 56 -12.46 -18.15 5.41
CA THR A 56 -12.70 -17.02 6.31
C THR A 56 -11.83 -15.85 5.87
N LEU A 57 -12.45 -14.78 5.39
CA LEU A 57 -11.79 -13.58 4.92
C LEU A 57 -12.43 -12.33 5.49
N ALA A 58 -11.61 -11.37 5.89
CA ALA A 58 -12.06 -10.02 6.17
C ALA A 58 -12.32 -9.29 4.85
N PRO A 59 -13.42 -8.53 4.72
CA PRO A 59 -13.60 -7.64 3.58
C PRO A 59 -12.48 -6.59 3.60
N THR A 60 -11.87 -6.33 2.45
CA THR A 60 -10.82 -5.31 2.30
C THR A 60 -11.29 -4.19 1.38
N ALA A 61 -10.76 -2.99 1.59
CA ALA A 61 -10.88 -1.89 0.66
C ALA A 61 -9.49 -1.49 0.18
N GLU A 62 -9.38 -1.20 -1.11
CA GLU A 62 -8.13 -0.77 -1.74
C GLU A 62 -8.10 0.75 -1.90
N PHE A 63 -6.97 1.36 -1.56
CA PHE A 63 -6.73 2.79 -1.65
C PHE A 63 -5.39 3.06 -2.31
N THR A 64 -5.24 4.26 -2.83
CA THR A 64 -3.96 4.78 -3.32
C THR A 64 -3.45 5.83 -2.35
N GLY A 65 -2.15 5.80 -2.09
CA GLY A 65 -1.49 6.73 -1.20
C GLY A 65 -0.07 7.04 -1.65
N PHE A 66 0.66 7.75 -0.80
CA PHE A 66 2.06 8.08 -1.02
C PHE A 66 2.87 7.90 0.25
N LEU A 67 4.14 7.54 0.06
CA LEU A 67 5.12 7.39 1.12
C LEU A 67 5.65 8.76 1.56
N ALA A 68 5.89 8.91 2.85
CA ALA A 68 6.44 10.12 3.46
C ALA A 68 7.40 9.75 4.59
N ALA A 69 8.48 10.53 4.73
CA ALA A 69 9.36 10.41 5.88
C ALA A 69 8.64 10.91 7.15
N PRO A 70 8.77 10.23 8.30
CA PRO A 70 8.25 10.73 9.57
C PRO A 70 8.86 12.07 9.99
N GLU A 71 10.16 12.21 9.75
CA GLU A 71 10.95 13.38 10.11
C GLU A 71 11.75 13.83 8.90
N THR A 72 11.64 15.12 8.59
CA THR A 72 12.44 15.79 7.56
C THR A 72 13.06 17.01 8.20
N VAL A 73 14.39 17.10 8.15
CA VAL A 73 15.14 18.23 8.71
C VAL A 73 15.95 18.91 7.62
N GLU A 74 15.62 20.17 7.39
CA GLU A 74 16.46 21.10 6.64
C GLU A 74 17.63 21.57 7.51
N LEU A 75 18.84 21.15 7.15
CA LEU A 75 20.03 21.50 7.90
C LEU A 75 20.51 22.89 7.49
N ARG A 76 20.29 23.87 8.37
CA ARG A 76 20.68 25.27 8.18
C ARG A 76 21.68 25.69 9.24
N SER A 77 22.58 26.61 8.88
CA SER A 77 23.55 27.12 9.85
C SER A 77 22.92 28.16 10.78
N ARG A 78 23.18 28.00 12.09
CA ARG A 78 22.79 29.01 13.10
C ARG A 78 23.74 30.20 13.11
N VAL A 79 24.99 29.99 12.72
CA VAL A 79 26.07 30.99 12.76
C VAL A 79 26.61 31.28 11.36
N GLY A 80 27.03 32.51 11.15
CA GLY A 80 27.71 32.90 9.92
C GLY A 80 29.19 32.54 9.96
N GLY A 81 29.79 32.26 8.81
CA GLY A 81 31.21 31.99 8.69
C GLY A 81 31.57 31.18 7.45
N THR A 82 32.85 31.01 7.21
CA THR A 82 33.36 30.23 6.09
C THR A 82 33.31 28.74 6.43
N LEU A 83 32.86 27.90 5.49
CA LEU A 83 32.91 26.44 5.64
C LEU A 83 34.36 25.95 5.55
N ASP A 84 34.86 25.41 6.65
CA ASP A 84 36.21 24.87 6.76
C ASP A 84 36.30 23.41 6.29
N ALA A 85 35.35 22.56 6.70
CA ALA A 85 35.31 21.15 6.30
C ALA A 85 33.88 20.65 6.04
N ILE A 86 33.78 19.69 5.13
CA ILE A 86 32.54 18.98 4.78
C ILE A 86 32.81 17.49 4.89
N SER A 87 31.98 16.79 5.65
CA SER A 87 32.09 15.35 5.92
C SER A 87 30.78 14.62 5.60
N VAL A 88 29.96 15.19 4.73
CA VAL A 88 28.65 14.65 4.35
C VAL A 88 28.81 13.54 3.32
N PRO A 89 28.32 12.32 3.61
CA PRO A 89 28.22 11.27 2.62
C PRO A 89 26.90 11.43 1.83
N GLU A 90 26.94 12.18 0.72
CA GLU A 90 25.76 12.45 -0.12
C GLU A 90 25.03 11.16 -0.53
N GLY A 91 23.70 11.15 -0.39
CA GLY A 91 22.84 10.00 -0.73
C GLY A 91 22.95 8.81 0.21
N ARG A 92 23.85 8.83 1.20
CA ARG A 92 24.02 7.74 2.17
C ARG A 92 23.29 8.02 3.48
N LEU A 93 23.22 6.97 4.30
CA LEU A 93 22.68 7.05 5.66
C LEU A 93 23.70 7.71 6.60
N VAL A 94 23.19 8.55 7.48
CA VAL A 94 23.92 9.16 8.60
C VAL A 94 23.26 8.84 9.91
N SER A 95 24.09 8.77 10.96
CA SER A 95 23.63 8.58 12.32
C SER A 95 23.38 9.91 13.01
N ARG A 96 22.45 9.92 13.97
CA ARG A 96 22.23 11.09 14.84
C ARG A 96 23.53 11.49 15.54
N GLY A 97 23.85 12.77 15.52
CA GLY A 97 25.06 13.34 16.11
C GLY A 97 26.31 13.27 15.23
N GLN A 98 26.24 12.67 14.04
CA GLN A 98 27.36 12.64 13.10
C GLN A 98 27.70 14.06 12.61
N LEU A 99 28.99 14.41 12.60
CA LEU A 99 29.47 15.68 12.08
C LEU A 99 29.33 15.72 10.56
N LEU A 100 28.64 16.76 10.06
CA LEU A 100 28.35 16.94 8.64
C LEU A 100 29.11 18.14 8.06
N PHE A 101 29.04 19.28 8.74
CA PHE A 101 29.73 20.50 8.32
C PHE A 101 30.47 21.12 9.50
N GLN A 102 31.62 21.72 9.20
CA GLN A 102 32.40 22.50 10.16
C GLN A 102 32.60 23.90 9.59
N ILE A 103 32.11 24.90 10.32
CA ILE A 103 32.42 26.31 10.09
C ILE A 103 33.71 26.64 10.83
N ASP A 104 34.48 27.60 10.31
CA ASP A 104 35.70 28.11 10.95
C ASP A 104 35.44 28.45 12.44
N PRO A 105 36.04 27.69 13.38
CA PRO A 105 35.80 27.89 14.82
C PRO A 105 36.64 29.03 15.39
N ARG A 106 37.69 29.49 14.71
CA ARG A 106 38.69 30.41 15.26
C ARG A 106 38.09 31.70 15.83
N PRO A 107 37.12 32.38 15.18
CA PRO A 107 36.50 33.57 15.76
C PRO A 107 35.78 33.29 17.09
N PHE A 108 35.18 32.11 17.23
CA PHE A 108 34.46 31.69 18.44
C PHE A 108 35.41 31.25 19.55
N GLU A 109 36.55 30.64 19.21
CA GLU A 109 37.61 30.30 20.16
C GLU A 109 38.21 31.58 20.78
N VAL A 110 38.50 32.59 19.96
CA VAL A 110 39.00 33.90 20.44
C VAL A 110 37.99 34.60 21.35
N ALA A 111 36.69 34.52 21.03
CA ALA A 111 35.63 35.06 21.86
C ALA A 111 35.55 34.36 23.23
N LEU A 112 35.68 33.03 23.25
CA LEU A 112 35.75 32.24 24.48
C LEU A 112 36.96 32.61 25.33
N ASP A 113 38.15 32.70 24.72
CA ASP A 113 39.38 33.06 25.42
C ASP A 113 39.27 34.45 26.06
N THR A 114 38.66 35.40 25.35
CA THR A 114 38.39 36.75 25.87
C THR A 114 37.45 36.71 27.08
N ALA A 115 36.36 35.95 27.00
CA ALA A 115 35.41 35.80 28.12
C ALA A 115 36.08 35.13 29.34
N VAL A 116 36.92 34.12 29.11
CA VAL A 116 37.68 33.44 30.17
C VAL A 116 38.67 34.40 30.85
N ALA A 117 39.36 35.25 30.09
CA ALA A 117 40.25 36.26 30.65
C ALA A 117 39.48 37.27 31.53
N GLN A 118 38.30 37.72 31.09
CA GLN A 118 37.44 38.61 31.87
C GLN A 118 36.93 37.95 33.17
N LEU A 119 36.59 36.66 33.12
CA LEU A 119 36.23 35.90 34.31
C LEU A 119 37.40 35.85 35.31
N ARG A 120 38.61 35.54 34.85
CA ARG A 120 39.80 35.52 35.70
C ARG A 120 40.03 36.87 36.38
N GLN A 121 39.87 37.97 35.64
CA GLN A 121 39.96 39.32 36.21
C GLN A 121 38.89 39.56 37.29
N ALA A 122 37.63 39.20 37.00
CA ALA A 122 36.52 39.37 37.94
C ALA A 122 36.69 38.50 39.20
N GLU A 123 37.23 37.29 39.07
CA GLU A 123 37.54 36.39 40.19
C GLU A 123 38.65 36.96 41.10
N VAL A 124 39.68 37.58 40.53
CA VAL A 124 40.73 38.26 41.32
C VAL A 124 40.13 39.42 42.11
N LEU A 125 39.31 40.27 41.47
CA LEU A 125 38.67 41.41 42.13
C LEU A 125 37.66 40.98 43.20
N ALA A 126 36.90 39.90 42.96
CA ALA A 126 35.97 39.35 43.94
C ALA A 126 36.71 38.77 45.15
N ARG A 127 37.83 38.06 44.93
CA ARG A 127 38.69 37.57 46.03
C ARG A 127 39.30 38.69 46.85
N GLN A 128 39.77 39.77 46.19
CA GLN A 128 40.28 40.95 46.88
C GLN A 128 39.20 41.59 47.75
N ALA A 129 38.02 41.86 47.19
CA ALA A 129 36.92 42.47 47.93
C ALA A 129 36.41 41.58 49.08
N GLN A 130 36.45 40.25 48.92
CA GLN A 130 36.14 39.30 49.99
C GLN A 130 37.18 39.40 51.12
N ALA A 131 38.47 39.42 50.81
CA ALA A 131 39.52 39.54 51.80
C ALA A 131 39.45 40.88 52.58
N ASP A 132 39.12 41.98 51.89
CA ASP A 132 38.93 43.29 52.52
C ASP A 132 37.69 43.31 53.43
N PHE A 133 36.58 42.69 53.00
CA PHE A 133 35.39 42.48 53.84
C PHE A 133 35.72 41.68 55.10
N ASP A 134 36.41 40.55 54.97
CA ASP A 134 36.78 39.72 56.10
C ASP A 134 37.71 40.46 57.08
N ARG A 135 38.61 41.31 56.56
CA ARG A 135 39.50 42.15 57.37
C ARG A 135 38.70 43.19 58.15
N ILE A 136 37.79 43.92 57.50
CA ILE A 136 37.01 44.99 58.14
C ILE A 136 36.00 44.43 59.14
N GLN A 137 35.32 43.32 58.83
CA GLN A 137 34.41 42.65 59.76
C GLN A 137 35.08 42.28 61.10
N ARG A 138 36.32 41.80 61.07
CA ARG A 138 37.09 41.53 62.31
C ARG A 138 37.37 42.81 63.13
N LEU A 139 37.59 43.93 62.47
CA LEU A 139 37.89 45.22 63.12
C LEU A 139 36.62 45.93 63.63
N VAL A 140 35.44 45.66 63.06
CA VAL A 140 34.15 46.14 63.59
C VAL A 140 33.89 45.54 64.98
N ALA A 141 34.19 44.24 65.16
CA ALA A 141 34.01 43.56 66.44
C ALA A 141 34.87 44.15 67.56
N SER A 142 36.03 44.72 67.23
CA SER A 142 36.92 45.42 68.18
C SER A 142 36.64 46.92 68.30
N GLY A 143 35.58 47.44 67.67
CA GLY A 143 35.21 48.87 67.70
C GLY A 143 36.17 49.81 66.94
N ALA A 144 37.06 49.27 66.11
CA ALA A 144 38.15 50.03 65.47
C ALA A 144 37.75 50.71 64.14
N VAL A 145 36.51 50.53 63.66
CA VAL A 145 36.06 51.02 62.35
C VAL A 145 34.62 51.55 62.43
N SER A 146 34.32 52.61 61.68
CA SER A 146 32.98 53.17 61.52
C SER A 146 32.03 52.20 60.80
N ARG A 147 30.75 52.21 61.17
CA ARG A 147 29.68 51.45 60.50
C ARG A 147 29.61 51.73 59.00
N LYS A 148 29.77 53.00 58.60
CA LYS A 148 29.77 53.41 57.19
C LYS A 148 30.80 52.63 56.37
N ASN A 149 32.03 52.49 56.86
CA ASN A 149 33.08 51.77 56.15
C ASN A 149 32.76 50.27 56.04
N ALA A 150 32.11 49.69 57.05
CA ALA A 150 31.67 48.30 57.00
C ALA A 150 30.59 48.09 55.93
N ASP A 151 29.64 49.02 55.83
CA ASP A 151 28.60 49.01 54.80
C ASP A 151 29.20 49.20 53.39
N ASP A 152 30.14 50.13 53.22
CA ASP A 152 30.83 50.40 51.94
C ASP A 152 31.58 49.16 51.41
N VAL A 153 32.28 48.43 52.30
CA VAL A 153 33.01 47.22 51.93
C VAL A 153 32.07 46.05 51.66
N THR A 154 30.96 45.95 52.40
CA THR A 154 29.90 44.97 52.13
C THR A 154 29.28 45.19 50.75
N ALA A 155 28.95 46.44 50.41
CA ALA A 155 28.42 46.81 49.10
C ALA A 155 29.43 46.49 47.98
N THR A 156 30.72 46.82 48.20
CA THR A 156 31.80 46.53 47.24
C THR A 156 31.95 45.02 47.01
N ARG A 157 31.95 44.23 48.07
CA ARG A 157 32.02 42.76 48.00
C ARG A 157 30.86 42.18 47.20
N ASN A 158 29.63 42.62 47.49
CA ASN A 158 28.44 42.17 46.76
C ASN A 158 28.51 42.58 45.28
N ALA A 159 28.95 43.80 44.97
CA ALA A 159 29.12 44.27 43.60
C ALA A 159 30.17 43.45 42.81
N ARG A 160 31.33 43.14 43.41
CA ARG A 160 32.36 42.32 42.76
C ARG A 160 31.93 40.86 42.62
N GLN A 161 31.19 40.32 43.58
CA GLN A 161 30.59 38.99 43.44
C GLN A 161 29.59 38.95 42.29
N ALA A 162 28.71 39.96 42.16
CA ALA A 162 27.79 40.07 41.03
C ALA A 162 28.53 40.19 39.68
N GLN A 163 29.62 40.96 39.62
CA GLN A 163 30.46 41.08 38.44
C GLN A 163 31.10 39.74 38.05
N MET A 164 31.61 38.97 39.02
CA MET A 164 32.11 37.62 38.78
C MET A 164 31.01 36.71 38.22
N GLN A 165 29.78 36.75 38.76
CA GLN A 165 28.68 35.93 38.24
C GLN A 165 28.30 36.31 36.81
N SER A 166 28.28 37.60 36.47
CA SER A 166 28.07 38.08 35.11
C SER A 166 29.15 37.56 34.14
N ALA A 167 30.43 37.62 34.54
CA ALA A 167 31.52 37.09 33.73
C ALA A 167 31.45 35.55 33.57
N LYS A 168 30.99 34.81 34.58
CA LYS A 168 30.73 33.37 34.46
C LYS A 168 29.64 33.08 33.43
N ALA A 169 28.57 33.89 33.41
CA ALA A 169 27.50 33.78 32.44
C ALA A 169 28.01 34.06 31.01
N ALA A 170 28.88 35.06 30.84
CA ALA A 170 29.51 35.37 29.56
C ALA A 170 30.38 34.21 29.03
N VAL A 171 31.16 33.54 29.90
CA VAL A 171 31.91 32.33 29.51
C VAL A 171 30.97 31.21 29.08
N ALA A 172 29.87 30.99 29.80
CA ALA A 172 28.89 29.98 29.43
C ALA A 172 28.24 30.26 28.07
N ALA A 173 27.93 31.53 27.78
CA ALA A 173 27.42 31.97 26.48
C ALA A 173 28.45 31.72 25.36
N ALA A 174 29.71 32.13 25.54
CA ALA A 174 30.76 31.93 24.54
C ALA A 174 31.04 30.43 24.27
N ARG A 175 30.93 29.56 25.28
CA ARG A 175 31.03 28.10 25.10
C ARG A 175 29.87 27.54 24.27
N LEU A 176 28.66 28.06 24.45
CA LEU A 176 27.51 27.68 23.64
C LEU A 176 27.71 28.11 22.19
N GLU A 177 28.19 29.33 21.97
CA GLU A 177 28.49 29.85 20.63
C GLU A 177 29.57 29.01 19.93
N LEU A 178 30.63 28.60 20.63
CA LEU A 178 31.67 27.71 20.10
C LEU A 178 31.14 26.32 19.69
N SER A 179 30.00 25.89 20.22
CA SER A 179 29.38 24.62 19.83
C SER A 179 28.63 24.70 18.49
N TRP A 180 28.19 25.89 18.08
CA TRP A 180 27.36 26.08 16.87
C TRP A 180 28.08 25.90 15.53
N PRO A 181 29.38 26.24 15.37
CA PRO A 181 30.15 25.93 14.16
C PRO A 181 30.20 24.45 13.79
N ARG A 182 29.97 23.56 14.75
CA ARG A 182 29.90 22.11 14.55
C ARG A 182 28.47 21.69 14.20
N ILE A 183 28.19 21.54 12.92
CA ILE A 183 26.86 21.19 12.43
C ILE A 183 26.74 19.68 12.31
N THR A 184 25.97 19.09 13.22
CA THR A 184 25.74 17.63 13.30
C THR A 184 24.34 17.25 12.84
N ALA A 185 24.15 15.99 12.48
CA ALA A 185 22.85 15.43 12.11
C ALA A 185 21.90 15.35 13.33
N PRO A 186 20.77 16.09 13.37
CA PRO A 186 19.85 16.04 14.51
C PRO A 186 19.00 14.76 14.56
N ILE A 187 18.82 14.11 13.41
CA ILE A 187 18.10 12.85 13.23
C ILE A 187 18.98 11.86 12.45
N ALA A 188 18.71 10.56 12.59
CA ALA A 188 19.29 9.55 11.73
C ALA A 188 18.45 9.44 10.44
N GLY A 189 19.10 9.29 9.29
CA GLY A 189 18.38 9.37 8.02
C GLY A 189 19.29 9.35 6.81
N ARG A 190 18.68 9.46 5.64
CA ARG A 190 19.40 9.62 4.37
C ARG A 190 19.62 11.10 4.11
N VAL A 191 20.85 11.47 3.78
CA VAL A 191 21.21 12.85 3.46
C VAL A 191 21.07 13.09 1.97
N ASP A 192 20.50 14.24 1.60
CA ASP A 192 20.46 14.70 0.22
C ASP A 192 21.86 15.19 -0.24
N ARG A 193 21.94 15.81 -1.40
CA ARG A 193 23.13 16.52 -1.87
C ARG A 193 23.53 17.68 -0.95
N ILE A 194 24.79 18.06 -1.05
CA ILE A 194 25.34 19.28 -0.47
C ILE A 194 24.96 20.46 -1.38
N LEU A 195 24.44 21.54 -0.78
CA LEU A 195 24.09 22.76 -1.51
C LEU A 195 25.19 23.83 -1.47
N VAL A 196 26.13 23.70 -0.53
CA VAL A 196 27.20 24.67 -0.32
C VAL A 196 28.55 23.96 -0.22
N THR A 197 29.48 24.33 -1.09
CA THR A 197 30.83 23.75 -1.11
C THR A 197 31.79 24.42 -0.11
N ARG A 198 32.89 23.74 0.17
CA ARG A 198 33.96 24.21 1.07
C ARG A 198 34.48 25.57 0.61
N GLY A 199 34.77 26.46 1.57
CA GLY A 199 35.30 27.79 1.29
C GLY A 199 34.24 28.84 0.98
N ASN A 200 32.97 28.47 0.79
CA ASN A 200 31.89 29.44 0.68
C ASN A 200 31.54 30.05 2.04
N LEU A 201 31.08 31.29 1.98
CA LEU A 201 30.54 32.00 3.12
C LEU A 201 29.09 31.59 3.36
N VAL A 202 28.80 31.14 4.58
CA VAL A 202 27.46 30.80 5.03
C VAL A 202 26.90 31.94 5.86
N SER A 203 25.64 32.30 5.61
CA SER A 203 24.91 33.26 6.43
C SER A 203 24.21 32.54 7.58
N GLY A 204 24.48 32.97 8.81
CA GLY A 204 23.78 32.52 10.00
C GLY A 204 22.47 33.28 10.20
N GLY A 205 21.50 32.66 10.85
CA GLY A 205 20.25 33.33 11.19
C GLY A 205 19.25 32.43 11.90
N VAL A 206 18.21 33.05 12.47
CA VAL A 206 17.09 32.37 13.10
C VAL A 206 15.95 32.29 12.08
N ALA A 207 15.70 31.10 11.55
CA ALA A 207 14.62 30.75 10.61
C ALA A 207 14.61 31.51 9.26
N GLY A 208 14.26 30.82 8.18
CA GLY A 208 14.04 31.36 6.82
C GLY A 208 15.28 31.87 6.06
N ASN A 209 16.08 32.75 6.68
CA ASN A 209 17.17 33.50 6.07
C ASN A 209 18.55 32.83 6.19
N ALA A 210 18.66 31.76 6.98
CA ALA A 210 19.89 31.00 7.14
C ALA A 210 20.15 30.11 5.90
N THR A 211 21.40 30.02 5.47
CA THR A 211 21.78 29.21 4.31
C THR A 211 21.44 27.73 4.54
N LEU A 212 20.73 27.12 3.59
CA LEU A 212 20.45 25.69 3.57
C LEU A 212 21.70 24.94 3.10
N LEU A 213 22.17 24.00 3.91
CA LEU A 213 23.38 23.23 3.64
C LEU A 213 23.03 21.89 2.98
N THR A 214 22.04 21.18 3.54
CA THR A 214 21.51 19.91 3.02
C THR A 214 20.19 19.59 3.70
N THR A 215 19.53 18.51 3.28
CA THR A 215 18.30 17.99 3.90
C THR A 215 18.53 16.56 4.34
N ILE A 216 18.03 16.21 5.52
CA ILE A 216 18.07 14.86 6.07
C ILE A 216 16.63 14.36 6.20
N VAL A 217 16.34 13.21 5.62
CA VAL A 217 15.04 12.55 5.73
C VAL A 217 15.19 11.25 6.51
N SER A 218 14.31 11.02 7.48
CA SER A 218 14.23 9.72 8.15
C SER A 218 13.82 8.65 7.14
N HIS A 219 14.38 7.45 7.29
CA HIS A 219 14.18 6.32 6.37
C HIS A 219 13.46 5.14 7.03
N ASN A 220 13.42 5.05 8.36
CA ASN A 220 12.80 3.95 9.07
C ASN A 220 12.26 4.41 10.44
N PRO A 221 10.96 4.24 10.72
CA PRO A 221 9.92 3.72 9.83
C PRO A 221 9.53 4.72 8.73
N MET A 222 8.67 4.29 7.80
CA MET A 222 8.08 5.13 6.76
C MET A 222 6.58 5.32 7.00
N TYR A 223 6.04 6.48 6.65
CA TYR A 223 4.61 6.74 6.70
C TYR A 223 3.99 6.58 5.32
N VAL A 224 2.80 6.00 5.28
CA VAL A 224 1.94 5.98 4.09
C VAL A 224 0.71 6.80 4.39
N TYR A 225 0.52 7.89 3.64
CA TYR A 225 -0.70 8.68 3.70
C TYR A 225 -1.63 8.25 2.59
N PHE A 226 -2.89 8.01 2.93
CA PHE A 226 -3.93 7.66 1.98
C PHE A 226 -5.27 8.24 2.44
N ASP A 227 -6.17 8.45 1.50
CA ASP A 227 -7.46 9.09 1.74
C ASP A 227 -8.59 8.05 1.59
N ILE A 228 -9.41 7.91 2.63
CA ILE A 228 -10.50 6.93 2.72
C ILE A 228 -11.81 7.63 2.36
N ASP A 229 -12.63 7.04 1.50
CA ASP A 229 -13.92 7.60 1.09
C ASP A 229 -14.98 7.56 2.21
N GLU A 230 -15.92 8.50 2.16
CA GLU A 230 -16.99 8.63 3.16
C GLU A 230 -17.85 7.36 3.28
N ALA A 231 -18.16 6.68 2.17
CA ALA A 231 -19.02 5.51 2.21
C ALA A 231 -18.35 4.35 2.96
N THR A 232 -17.05 4.11 2.70
CA THR A 232 -16.25 3.12 3.43
C THR A 232 -16.09 3.53 4.89
N TRP A 233 -15.82 4.81 5.17
CA TRP A 233 -15.72 5.32 6.53
C TRP A 233 -16.99 5.07 7.36
N LEU A 234 -18.16 5.41 6.81
CA LEU A 234 -19.46 5.26 7.48
C LEU A 234 -19.87 3.80 7.68
N LYS A 235 -19.56 2.93 6.71
CA LYS A 235 -19.94 1.51 6.74
C LYS A 235 -19.05 0.66 7.65
N ALA A 236 -17.76 0.97 7.73
CA ALA A 236 -16.77 0.04 8.28
C ALA A 236 -15.93 0.60 9.41
N LEU A 237 -15.43 1.83 9.28
CA LEU A 237 -14.30 2.30 10.09
C LEU A 237 -14.69 3.23 11.23
N ARG A 238 -15.93 3.74 11.24
CA ARG A 238 -16.47 4.59 12.31
C ARG A 238 -16.35 3.97 13.70
N HIS A 239 -16.50 2.65 13.79
CA HIS A 239 -16.47 1.90 15.06
C HIS A 239 -15.09 1.33 15.41
N THR A 240 -14.15 1.33 14.45
CA THR A 240 -12.79 0.79 14.59
C THR A 240 -11.80 1.81 15.15
N ARG A 241 -12.27 2.98 15.60
CA ARG A 241 -11.48 4.04 16.25
C ARG A 241 -10.91 3.65 17.63
N SER A 242 -10.84 2.36 17.97
CA SER A 242 -10.33 1.91 19.25
C SER A 242 -8.82 1.71 19.19
N ASP A 243 -8.08 2.48 20.00
CA ASP A 243 -6.61 2.41 20.09
C ASP A 243 -6.07 1.04 20.53
N LYS A 244 -6.93 0.12 20.96
CA LYS A 244 -6.53 -1.17 21.53
C LYS A 244 -6.08 -2.19 20.48
N ASN A 245 -6.55 -2.10 19.24
CA ASN A 245 -6.18 -3.00 18.14
C ASN A 245 -6.20 -2.24 16.80
N PRO A 246 -5.13 -1.53 16.44
CA PRO A 246 -5.06 -0.84 15.17
C PRO A 246 -5.08 -1.85 14.01
N PRO A 247 -5.84 -1.57 12.92
CA PRO A 247 -5.92 -2.50 11.80
C PRO A 247 -4.58 -2.57 11.07
N VAL A 248 -4.24 -3.81 10.68
CA VAL A 248 -3.05 -4.10 9.88
C VAL A 248 -3.34 -3.76 8.43
N VAL A 249 -2.42 -3.01 7.84
CA VAL A 249 -2.49 -2.51 6.47
C VAL A 249 -1.46 -3.24 5.62
N ASN A 250 -1.88 -3.75 4.47
CA ASN A 250 -0.95 -4.29 3.48
C ASN A 250 -0.70 -3.24 2.40
N MET A 251 0.53 -3.14 1.93
CA MET A 251 0.99 -2.15 0.98
C MET A 251 1.85 -2.80 -0.10
N GLY A 252 1.73 -2.31 -1.33
CA GLY A 252 2.67 -2.60 -2.40
C GLY A 252 2.94 -1.36 -3.23
N LEU A 253 4.15 -1.26 -3.79
CA LEU A 253 4.47 -0.24 -4.76
C LEU A 253 3.78 -0.56 -6.10
N THR A 254 3.79 0.40 -7.03
CA THR A 254 3.22 0.22 -8.37
C THR A 254 3.90 -0.91 -9.15
N THR A 255 5.20 -1.10 -8.94
CA THR A 255 6.01 -2.12 -9.62
C THR A 255 5.91 -3.50 -8.98
N ASP A 256 5.37 -3.58 -7.76
CA ASP A 256 5.35 -4.83 -7.02
C ASP A 256 4.21 -5.75 -7.49
N ASN A 257 4.49 -7.05 -7.51
CA ASN A 257 3.47 -8.06 -7.65
C ASN A 257 2.82 -8.31 -6.27
N GLY A 258 1.61 -7.79 -6.08
CA GLY A 258 0.88 -7.89 -4.81
C GLY A 258 1.23 -6.79 -3.81
N LEU A 259 1.09 -7.10 -2.51
CA LEU A 259 1.24 -6.17 -1.39
C LEU A 259 2.23 -6.74 -0.36
N PRO A 260 3.56 -6.72 -0.64
CA PRO A 260 4.56 -7.39 0.18
C PRO A 260 4.85 -6.70 1.51
N TYR A 261 4.55 -5.40 1.62
CA TYR A 261 4.82 -4.63 2.82
C TYR A 261 3.61 -4.64 3.74
N GLN A 262 3.87 -4.78 5.04
CA GLN A 262 2.83 -4.74 6.05
C GLN A 262 3.14 -3.65 7.05
N GLY A 263 2.10 -2.94 7.48
CA GLY A 263 2.23 -1.97 8.55
C GLY A 263 0.93 -1.77 9.31
N VAL A 264 0.90 -0.74 10.14
CA VAL A 264 -0.17 -0.54 11.12
C VAL A 264 -0.77 0.84 10.92
N LEU A 265 -2.10 0.91 10.85
CA LEU A 265 -2.81 2.19 10.83
C LEU A 265 -2.63 2.88 12.19
N ASP A 266 -1.91 4.00 12.24
CA ASP A 266 -1.59 4.71 13.48
C ASP A 266 -2.42 5.98 13.67
N PHE A 267 -2.90 6.56 12.57
CA PHE A 267 -3.59 7.83 12.60
C PHE A 267 -4.74 7.87 11.60
N MET A 268 -5.83 8.48 12.04
CA MET A 268 -6.94 8.88 11.20
C MET A 268 -7.31 10.32 11.52
N GLY A 269 -7.59 11.08 10.48
CA GLY A 269 -8.02 12.46 10.58
C GLY A 269 -9.22 12.63 11.48
N ASN A 270 -9.34 13.81 12.07
CA ASN A 270 -10.52 14.21 12.83
C ASN A 270 -11.57 14.90 11.95
N GLN A 271 -11.21 15.27 10.72
CA GLN A 271 -12.06 15.99 9.78
C GLN A 271 -12.05 15.32 8.40
N MET A 272 -13.20 15.36 7.75
CA MET A 272 -13.36 14.98 6.35
C MET A 272 -13.08 16.18 5.46
N ASN A 273 -12.36 15.94 4.36
CA ASN A 273 -12.13 16.95 3.35
C ASN A 273 -13.42 17.14 2.52
N ARG A 274 -14.00 18.35 2.61
CA ARG A 274 -15.26 18.69 1.92
C ARG A 274 -15.15 18.69 0.40
N SER A 275 -13.96 18.92 -0.17
CA SER A 275 -13.80 18.95 -1.62
C SER A 275 -13.77 17.56 -2.25
N THR A 276 -13.29 16.55 -1.50
CA THR A 276 -13.12 15.18 -2.02
C THR A 276 -14.03 14.15 -1.34
N GLY A 277 -14.69 14.48 -0.22
CA GLY A 277 -15.49 13.53 0.55
C GLY A 277 -14.66 12.40 1.16
N THR A 278 -13.41 12.70 1.54
CA THR A 278 -12.46 11.71 2.07
C THR A 278 -11.91 12.10 3.44
N ILE A 279 -11.51 11.12 4.23
CA ILE A 279 -10.81 11.28 5.50
C ILE A 279 -9.37 10.79 5.36
N ARG A 280 -8.41 11.60 5.79
CA ARG A 280 -7.00 11.22 5.71
C ARG A 280 -6.65 10.16 6.74
N ALA A 281 -5.97 9.12 6.31
CA ALA A 281 -5.43 8.07 7.15
C ALA A 281 -3.90 7.99 6.98
N ARG A 282 -3.23 7.47 7.99
CA ARG A 282 -1.80 7.19 7.96
C ARG A 282 -1.53 5.81 8.56
N ALA A 283 -0.67 5.08 7.86
CA ALA A 283 -0.10 3.83 8.36
C ALA A 283 1.42 3.95 8.48
N VAL A 284 1.98 3.24 9.45
CA VAL A 284 3.43 3.13 9.69
C VAL A 284 3.91 1.80 9.12
N ILE A 285 4.85 1.87 8.18
CA ILE A 285 5.47 0.73 7.53
C ILE A 285 6.94 0.66 7.97
N PRO A 286 7.43 -0.48 8.49
CA PRO A 286 8.85 -0.67 8.75
C PRO A 286 9.62 -0.79 7.44
N ASP A 287 10.78 -0.11 7.35
CA ASP A 287 11.71 -0.21 6.21
C ASP A 287 13.15 -0.42 6.69
N PRO A 288 13.48 -1.62 7.23
CA PRO A 288 14.81 -1.90 7.74
C PRO A 288 15.89 -1.89 6.65
N ASP A 289 15.51 -2.24 5.41
CA ASP A 289 16.44 -2.32 4.27
C ASP A 289 16.63 -0.98 3.56
N GLY A 290 15.82 0.04 3.89
CA GLY A 290 15.92 1.40 3.36
C GLY A 290 15.58 1.50 1.87
N MET A 291 14.74 0.59 1.38
CA MET A 291 14.33 0.47 -0.03
C MET A 291 13.17 1.41 -0.36
N LEU A 292 12.37 1.81 0.64
CA LEU A 292 11.27 2.74 0.45
C LEU A 292 11.80 4.16 0.41
N SER A 293 11.37 4.91 -0.60
CA SER A 293 11.71 6.32 -0.74
C SER A 293 10.48 7.19 -0.50
N PRO A 294 10.61 8.30 0.26
CA PRO A 294 9.55 9.29 0.37
C PRO A 294 9.13 9.80 -1.03
N GLY A 295 7.83 10.03 -1.22
CA GLY A 295 7.25 10.50 -2.48
C GLY A 295 6.80 9.39 -3.44
N LEU A 296 7.16 8.14 -3.21
CA LEU A 296 6.65 7.01 -4.00
C LEU A 296 5.15 6.82 -3.77
N PHE A 297 4.43 6.47 -4.84
CA PHE A 297 3.04 6.04 -4.73
C PHE A 297 2.95 4.60 -4.25
N ALA A 298 1.93 4.32 -3.45
CA ALA A 298 1.66 3.01 -2.90
C ALA A 298 0.20 2.64 -3.10
N ARG A 299 -0.05 1.35 -3.32
CA ARG A 299 -1.37 0.71 -3.22
C ARG A 299 -1.51 0.15 -1.82
N ILE A 300 -2.64 0.42 -1.21
CA ILE A 300 -2.95 0.07 0.17
C ILE A 300 -4.18 -0.83 0.16
N SER A 301 -4.13 -1.94 0.89
CA SER A 301 -5.30 -2.76 1.21
C SER A 301 -5.54 -2.74 2.71
N LEU A 302 -6.70 -2.24 3.10
CA LEU A 302 -7.13 -2.09 4.48
C LEU A 302 -8.31 -3.05 4.74
N PRO A 303 -8.25 -3.93 5.75
CA PRO A 303 -9.41 -4.69 6.19
C PRO A 303 -10.45 -3.75 6.82
N ILE A 304 -11.68 -3.82 6.33
CA ILE A 304 -12.81 -2.94 6.69
C ILE A 304 -13.91 -3.67 7.47
N GLY A 305 -13.63 -4.85 8.01
CA GLY A 305 -14.62 -5.59 8.80
C GLY A 305 -14.05 -6.86 9.41
N GLU A 306 -14.86 -7.54 10.20
CA GLU A 306 -14.46 -8.80 10.82
C GLU A 306 -14.34 -9.93 9.79
N PRO A 307 -13.41 -10.87 9.99
CA PRO A 307 -13.31 -12.06 9.15
C PRO A 307 -14.62 -12.85 9.17
N ARG A 308 -15.19 -13.12 7.99
CA ARG A 308 -16.39 -13.93 7.84
C ARG A 308 -16.18 -15.04 6.81
N GLU A 309 -16.90 -16.13 6.99
CA GLU A 309 -16.89 -17.23 6.02
C GLU A 309 -17.39 -16.72 4.67
N THR A 310 -16.54 -16.84 3.65
CA THR A 310 -16.79 -16.28 2.32
C THR A 310 -16.57 -17.35 1.27
N VAL A 311 -17.47 -17.40 0.28
CA VAL A 311 -17.38 -18.36 -0.82
C VAL A 311 -16.53 -17.80 -1.93
N LEU A 312 -15.58 -18.60 -2.40
CA LEU A 312 -14.62 -18.30 -3.46
C LEU A 312 -14.88 -19.21 -4.65
N ILE A 313 -15.03 -18.60 -5.82
CA ILE A 313 -15.25 -19.29 -7.10
C ILE A 313 -14.22 -18.84 -8.12
N ASP A 314 -13.93 -19.67 -9.11
CA ASP A 314 -13.13 -19.26 -10.26
C ASP A 314 -13.93 -18.26 -11.11
N ASP A 315 -13.26 -17.24 -11.66
CA ASP A 315 -13.90 -16.22 -12.51
C ASP A 315 -14.55 -16.84 -13.76
N LEU A 316 -14.03 -17.98 -14.24
CA LEU A 316 -14.58 -18.72 -15.37
C LEU A 316 -16.02 -19.21 -15.13
N ALA A 317 -16.41 -19.43 -13.87
CA ALA A 317 -17.74 -19.92 -13.51
C ALA A 317 -18.84 -18.85 -13.55
N VAL A 318 -18.44 -17.58 -13.68
CA VAL A 318 -19.36 -16.45 -13.66
C VAL A 318 -19.84 -16.16 -15.07
N SER A 319 -21.16 -16.09 -15.24
CA SER A 319 -21.80 -15.64 -16.48
C SER A 319 -22.64 -14.41 -16.22
N ALA A 320 -22.78 -13.54 -17.24
CA ALA A 320 -23.60 -12.35 -17.17
C ALA A 320 -24.83 -12.52 -18.07
N ASP A 321 -26.02 -12.24 -17.55
CA ASP A 321 -27.28 -12.21 -18.30
C ASP A 321 -28.05 -10.94 -17.96
N GLN A 322 -28.38 -10.14 -18.98
CA GLN A 322 -29.11 -8.87 -18.86
C GLN A 322 -28.62 -7.93 -17.74
N GLY A 323 -27.29 -7.87 -17.54
CA GLY A 323 -26.65 -7.03 -16.52
C GLY A 323 -26.64 -7.60 -15.10
N LYS A 324 -27.14 -8.83 -14.89
CA LYS A 324 -27.01 -9.58 -13.63
C LYS A 324 -25.99 -10.70 -13.79
N ASN A 325 -25.17 -10.88 -12.77
CA ASN A 325 -24.24 -11.99 -12.72
C ASN A 325 -24.92 -13.21 -12.14
N TYR A 326 -24.63 -14.37 -12.72
CA TYR A 326 -25.18 -15.65 -12.28
C TYR A 326 -24.14 -16.75 -12.40
N VAL A 327 -24.38 -17.82 -11.66
CA VAL A 327 -23.58 -19.04 -11.68
C VAL A 327 -24.53 -20.21 -11.92
N LEU A 328 -24.07 -21.20 -12.67
CA LEU A 328 -24.80 -22.44 -12.89
C LEU A 328 -24.33 -23.47 -11.88
N ILE A 329 -25.26 -23.91 -11.02
CA ILE A 329 -24.99 -24.95 -10.03
C ILE A 329 -25.62 -26.26 -10.45
N VAL A 330 -25.03 -27.37 -10.01
CA VAL A 330 -25.55 -28.71 -10.22
C VAL A 330 -26.27 -29.14 -8.94
N GLY A 331 -27.60 -29.17 -9.00
CA GLY A 331 -28.48 -29.53 -7.90
C GLY A 331 -28.56 -31.04 -7.64
N LYS A 332 -29.57 -31.44 -6.86
CA LYS A 332 -29.91 -32.86 -6.67
C LYS A 332 -30.35 -33.43 -8.04
N GLU A 333 -30.03 -34.69 -8.32
CA GLU A 333 -30.32 -35.37 -9.61
C GLU A 333 -29.51 -34.87 -10.82
N ASN A 334 -28.38 -34.18 -10.60
CA ASN A 334 -27.51 -33.63 -11.65
C ASN A 334 -28.20 -32.64 -12.61
N GLN A 335 -29.26 -31.98 -12.14
CA GLN A 335 -29.94 -30.93 -12.88
C GLN A 335 -29.24 -29.58 -12.70
N VAL A 336 -29.12 -28.80 -13.78
CA VAL A 336 -28.53 -27.46 -13.77
C VAL A 336 -29.55 -26.43 -13.28
N GLU A 337 -29.22 -25.68 -12.24
CA GLU A 337 -30.03 -24.59 -11.71
C GLU A 337 -29.33 -23.25 -11.96
N TYR A 338 -30.13 -22.26 -12.40
CA TYR A 338 -29.68 -20.88 -12.55
C TYR A 338 -29.70 -20.21 -11.19
N ARG A 339 -28.57 -19.65 -10.76
CA ARG A 339 -28.52 -18.90 -9.52
C ARG A 339 -27.92 -17.51 -9.71
N PRO A 340 -28.70 -16.43 -9.47
CA PRO A 340 -28.16 -15.09 -9.47
C PRO A 340 -27.18 -14.95 -8.30
N VAL A 341 -26.06 -14.26 -8.54
CA VAL A 341 -25.02 -14.07 -7.52
C VAL A 341 -24.61 -12.60 -7.44
N GLU A 342 -24.30 -12.18 -6.22
CA GLU A 342 -23.60 -10.91 -5.99
C GLU A 342 -22.11 -11.18 -5.87
N LEU A 343 -21.34 -10.57 -6.76
CA LEU A 343 -19.90 -10.73 -6.82
C LEU A 343 -19.21 -9.64 -6.00
N GLY A 344 -18.15 -10.03 -5.31
CA GLY A 344 -17.22 -9.13 -4.64
C GLY A 344 -15.89 -9.00 -5.39
N GLN A 345 -14.88 -8.55 -4.66
CA GLN A 345 -13.51 -8.40 -5.13
C GLN A 345 -12.86 -9.74 -5.49
N MET A 346 -11.78 -9.68 -6.28
CA MET A 346 -10.97 -10.84 -6.62
C MET A 346 -9.83 -10.98 -5.60
N VAL A 347 -9.65 -12.17 -5.03
CA VAL A 347 -8.63 -12.47 -4.01
C VAL A 347 -7.90 -13.75 -4.41
N ASP A 348 -6.58 -13.70 -4.52
CA ASP A 348 -5.71 -14.83 -4.90
C ASP A 348 -6.07 -15.51 -6.23
N GLY A 349 -6.71 -14.77 -7.14
CA GLY A 349 -7.21 -15.28 -8.43
C GLY A 349 -8.58 -15.95 -8.36
N PHE A 350 -9.27 -15.89 -7.23
CA PHE A 350 -10.65 -16.32 -7.07
C PHE A 350 -11.56 -15.12 -6.87
N ARG A 351 -12.79 -15.18 -7.40
CA ARG A 351 -13.80 -14.17 -7.17
C ARG A 351 -14.58 -14.49 -5.90
N VAL A 352 -14.70 -13.50 -5.02
CA VAL A 352 -15.55 -13.58 -3.84
C VAL A 352 -17.02 -13.52 -4.25
N VAL A 353 -17.85 -14.41 -3.71
CA VAL A 353 -19.31 -14.37 -3.84
C VAL A 353 -19.90 -13.90 -2.51
N THR A 354 -20.57 -12.76 -2.53
CA THR A 354 -21.19 -12.16 -1.34
C THR A 354 -22.55 -12.79 -1.04
N GLN A 355 -23.32 -13.14 -2.08
CA GLN A 355 -24.62 -13.78 -1.98
C GLN A 355 -24.88 -14.74 -3.15
N GLY A 356 -25.65 -15.80 -2.90
CA GLY A 356 -26.17 -16.71 -3.91
C GLY A 356 -25.60 -18.12 -3.82
N VAL A 357 -24.34 -18.32 -3.48
CA VAL A 357 -23.72 -19.67 -3.45
C VAL A 357 -23.39 -20.08 -2.03
N LEU A 358 -23.67 -21.34 -1.68
CA LEU A 358 -23.30 -21.92 -0.40
C LEU A 358 -21.94 -22.65 -0.47
N PRO A 359 -21.19 -22.72 0.65
CA PRO A 359 -19.98 -23.52 0.76
C PRO A 359 -20.17 -24.97 0.25
N GLY A 360 -19.25 -25.45 -0.59
CA GLY A 360 -19.25 -26.83 -1.07
C GLY A 360 -20.23 -27.16 -2.20
N GLU A 361 -21.05 -26.21 -2.66
CA GLU A 361 -21.92 -26.41 -3.82
C GLU A 361 -21.13 -26.68 -5.10
N LYS A 362 -21.71 -27.51 -5.97
CA LYS A 362 -21.12 -27.91 -7.25
C LYS A 362 -21.44 -26.87 -8.31
N ILE A 363 -20.42 -26.16 -8.79
CA ILE A 363 -20.53 -25.08 -9.77
C ILE A 363 -19.94 -25.53 -11.11
N ILE A 364 -20.59 -25.19 -12.21
CA ILE A 364 -20.09 -25.44 -13.56
C ILE A 364 -19.07 -24.35 -13.94
N LEU A 365 -17.85 -24.76 -14.28
CA LEU A 365 -16.79 -23.81 -14.66
C LEU A 365 -16.86 -23.40 -16.13
N LYS A 366 -17.19 -24.34 -17.03
CA LYS A 366 -17.17 -24.10 -18.48
C LYS A 366 -18.05 -25.10 -19.20
N GLY A 367 -19.03 -24.64 -19.96
CA GLY A 367 -19.87 -25.50 -20.80
C GLY A 367 -21.09 -24.76 -21.34
N LEU A 368 -21.54 -25.12 -22.54
CA LEU A 368 -22.78 -24.61 -23.12
C LEU A 368 -23.95 -25.40 -22.54
N VAL A 369 -24.39 -25.00 -21.34
CA VAL A 369 -25.49 -25.64 -20.61
C VAL A 369 -26.58 -24.62 -20.32
N ARG A 370 -27.83 -25.05 -20.41
CA ARG A 370 -28.99 -24.24 -20.09
C ARG A 370 -29.58 -24.66 -18.74
N PRO A 371 -30.23 -23.75 -18.01
CA PRO A 371 -30.98 -24.10 -16.82
C PRO A 371 -32.01 -25.20 -17.12
N GLY A 372 -32.17 -26.16 -16.21
CA GLY A 372 -33.09 -27.29 -16.33
C GLY A 372 -32.53 -28.53 -17.04
N MET A 373 -31.37 -28.45 -17.69
CA MET A 373 -30.73 -29.61 -18.34
C MET A 373 -30.11 -30.56 -17.31
N THR A 374 -30.16 -31.87 -17.57
CA THR A 374 -29.38 -32.86 -16.82
C THR A 374 -27.98 -32.98 -17.44
N VAL A 375 -26.95 -32.89 -16.60
CA VAL A 375 -25.54 -32.95 -17.03
C VAL A 375 -24.82 -34.12 -16.38
N ALA A 376 -23.73 -34.58 -16.99
CA ALA A 376 -22.80 -35.52 -16.35
C ALA A 376 -21.66 -34.70 -15.70
N PRO A 377 -21.65 -34.48 -14.36
CA PRO A 377 -20.64 -33.63 -13.73
C PRO A 377 -19.28 -34.33 -13.66
N ARG A 378 -18.25 -33.71 -14.24
CA ARG A 378 -16.85 -34.11 -14.07
C ARG A 378 -16.19 -33.22 -13.04
N LEU A 379 -15.87 -33.77 -11.86
CA LEU A 379 -15.23 -33.00 -10.80
C LEU A 379 -13.81 -32.57 -11.23
N VAL A 380 -13.55 -31.27 -11.20
CA VAL A 380 -12.25 -30.64 -11.45
C VAL A 380 -11.89 -29.72 -10.28
N PRO A 381 -10.60 -29.49 -9.99
CA PRO A 381 -10.21 -28.49 -9.00
C PRO A 381 -10.72 -27.11 -9.42
N MET A 382 -11.13 -26.31 -8.43
CA MET A 382 -11.70 -24.96 -8.68
C MET A 382 -10.73 -24.08 -9.47
N ARG A 383 -9.42 -24.17 -9.22
CA ARG A 383 -8.40 -23.53 -10.03
C ARG A 383 -7.85 -24.54 -11.04
N GLN A 384 -8.02 -24.27 -12.32
CA GLN A 384 -7.23 -24.94 -13.35
C GLN A 384 -5.97 -24.11 -13.57
N ASN A 385 -4.81 -24.55 -13.07
CA ASN A 385 -3.54 -23.92 -13.42
C ASN A 385 -3.40 -23.97 -14.96
N VAL A 386 -3.51 -22.80 -15.59
CA VAL A 386 -3.32 -22.65 -17.06
C VAL A 386 -1.86 -22.92 -17.45
N THR A 387 -0.95 -22.97 -16.47
CA THR A 387 0.50 -23.16 -16.67
C THR A 387 0.88 -24.54 -17.22
N ASP A 388 0.12 -25.60 -16.99
CA ASP A 388 0.54 -26.96 -17.43
C ASP A 388 0.27 -27.25 -18.92
N LYS A 389 -0.51 -26.42 -19.62
CA LYS A 389 -0.77 -26.62 -21.05
C LYS A 389 0.21 -25.91 -21.98
N GLN A 390 0.97 -24.91 -21.51
CA GLN A 390 2.00 -24.26 -22.33
C GLN A 390 3.36 -24.97 -22.26
N THR A 391 3.70 -25.59 -21.12
CA THR A 391 4.95 -26.37 -21.03
C THR A 391 4.88 -27.64 -21.87
N ALA A 392 3.72 -28.30 -21.95
CA ALA A 392 3.54 -29.52 -22.75
C ALA A 392 3.55 -29.29 -24.28
N THR A 393 3.42 -28.04 -24.74
CA THR A 393 3.46 -27.72 -26.17
C THR A 393 4.87 -27.35 -26.63
N LEU A 394 5.75 -26.88 -25.73
CA LEU A 394 7.16 -26.60 -26.04
C LEU A 394 8.04 -27.86 -25.94
N THR A 395 7.73 -28.81 -25.04
CA THR A 395 8.50 -30.08 -24.97
C THR A 395 8.20 -31.06 -26.10
N LYS A 396 7.18 -30.79 -26.94
CA LYS A 396 6.85 -31.61 -28.12
C LYS A 396 7.42 -31.08 -29.43
N ALA A 397 8.00 -29.88 -29.43
CA ALA A 397 8.64 -29.31 -30.62
C ALA A 397 10.14 -29.64 -30.74
N ASP A 398 10.81 -29.98 -29.63
CA ASP A 398 12.26 -30.24 -29.61
C ASP A 398 12.64 -31.74 -29.71
N GLY A 399 11.70 -32.59 -30.13
CA GLY A 399 11.87 -34.05 -30.17
C GLY A 399 12.41 -34.64 -31.49
N ASP A 400 12.63 -33.85 -32.53
CA ASP A 400 13.05 -34.37 -33.84
C ASP A 400 14.18 -33.54 -34.48
N SER A 401 15.41 -33.76 -34.01
CA SER A 401 16.63 -33.52 -34.80
C SER A 401 17.86 -34.09 -34.08
N ALA A 402 18.09 -35.40 -34.26
CA ALA A 402 19.39 -35.99 -33.96
C ALA A 402 20.45 -35.48 -34.97
N PRO A 403 21.63 -35.01 -34.54
CA PRO A 403 22.69 -34.62 -35.46
C PRO A 403 23.40 -35.86 -36.00
N LYS A 404 23.39 -35.99 -37.33
CA LYS A 404 24.16 -36.98 -38.09
C LYS A 404 25.64 -36.63 -37.99
N ALA A 405 26.42 -37.51 -37.36
CA ALA A 405 27.88 -37.43 -37.37
C ALA A 405 28.42 -37.48 -38.82
N VAL A 406 29.23 -36.50 -39.19
CA VAL A 406 30.05 -36.55 -40.40
C VAL A 406 31.50 -36.30 -40.00
N ARG A 407 32.31 -37.35 -40.22
CA ARG A 407 33.77 -37.31 -40.28
C ARG A 407 34.20 -36.36 -41.41
N GLN A 408 35.09 -35.43 -41.12
CA GLN A 408 36.42 -35.28 -41.73
C GLN A 408 37.21 -34.20 -40.98
#